data_AF-A0A7V2EW71-F1
#
_entry.id   AF-A0A7V2EW71-F1
#
_cell.length_a   1.000
_cell.length_b   1.000
_cell.length_c   1.000
_cell.angle_alpha   90.00
_cell.angle_beta   90.00
_cell.angle_gamma   90.00
#
_symmetry.space_group_name_H-M   'P 1'
#
loop_
_entity.id
_entity.type
_entity.pdbx_description
1 polymer ?
#
loop_
_entity_poly.entity_id
_entity_poly.type
_entity_poly.pdbx_seq_one_letter_code
_entity_poly.pdbx_strand_id
1 'polypeptide(L)'
;FPNVEVSMTWRDKLLFAVPAAAGAGPLLVKVLPSLGLIAGLVVLLTMGPDFARQWNLDTGEGRAIYPILIAVMSASFALGGFAVKQYLNYKNKKLKFQKRVTDTLFFKNLVTNRGVLFTIVDSAEEELGKEMVLAYHHLRRAEKPLTERELDQRVEQWIEKHCGKHVDFDVRKALGYLSAYQHDGRPIVAENGGHWSALPLDEAKTTLDRYWDELFDYPG
;
A
#
# COMPACT_ATOMS: atom_id res chain seq x y z
N PHE A 1 -34.99 19.00 9.19
CA PHE A 1 -34.12 18.72 8.03
C PHE A 1 -34.75 19.36 6.81
N PRO A 2 -34.19 20.43 6.22
CA PRO A 2 -34.75 20.99 5.01
C PRO A 2 -34.39 20.07 3.84
N ASN A 3 -35.42 19.53 3.18
CA ASN A 3 -35.32 18.71 1.99
C ASN A 3 -34.98 19.63 0.81
N VAL A 4 -33.71 19.68 0.42
CA VAL A 4 -33.27 20.43 -0.77
C VAL A 4 -33.34 19.49 -1.97
N GLU A 5 -34.43 19.55 -2.72
CA GLU A 5 -34.51 18.93 -4.05
C GLU A 5 -33.68 19.76 -5.03
N VAL A 6 -32.52 19.22 -5.42
CA VAL A 6 -31.67 19.80 -6.46
C VAL A 6 -32.32 19.52 -7.82
N SER A 7 -33.17 20.44 -8.26
CA SER A 7 -33.72 20.44 -9.62
C SER A 7 -32.69 21.01 -10.58
N MET A 8 -32.08 20.16 -11.42
CA MET A 8 -31.22 20.62 -12.52
C MET A 8 -32.04 21.31 -13.61
N THR A 9 -31.73 22.57 -13.87
CA THR A 9 -32.29 23.37 -14.98
C THR A 9 -31.97 22.71 -16.33
N TRP A 10 -32.85 22.84 -17.32
CA TRP A 10 -32.65 22.23 -18.65
C TRP A 10 -31.35 22.72 -19.34
N ARG A 11 -30.88 23.93 -19.00
CA ARG A 11 -29.60 24.47 -19.46
C ARG A 11 -28.39 23.73 -18.87
N ASP A 12 -28.45 23.33 -17.60
CA ASP A 12 -27.39 22.56 -16.95
C ASP A 12 -27.31 21.14 -17.54
N LYS A 13 -28.46 20.52 -17.83
CA LYS A 13 -28.50 19.24 -18.54
C LYS A 13 -27.84 19.32 -19.92
N LEU A 14 -28.03 20.44 -20.63
CA LEU A 14 -27.45 20.68 -21.94
C LEU A 14 -25.94 20.91 -21.87
N LEU A 15 -25.46 21.62 -20.84
CA LEU A 15 -24.04 21.84 -20.56
C LEU A 15 -23.27 20.52 -20.32
N PHE A 16 -23.90 19.54 -19.66
CA PHE A 16 -23.33 18.20 -19.47
C PHE A 16 -23.51 17.27 -20.68
N ALA A 17 -24.57 17.45 -21.47
CA ALA A 17 -24.84 16.63 -22.66
C ALA A 17 -23.91 16.94 -23.84
N VAL A 18 -23.51 18.19 -24.02
CA VAL A 18 -22.67 18.63 -25.16
C VAL A 18 -21.28 17.97 -25.17
N PRO A 19 -20.52 17.95 -24.05
CA PRO A 19 -19.22 17.25 -24.00
C PRO A 19 -19.35 15.74 -24.22
N ALA A 20 -20.43 15.13 -23.69
CA ALA A 20 -20.71 13.71 -23.87
C ALA A 20 -21.01 13.37 -25.35
N ALA A 21 -21.77 14.20 -26.05
CA ALA A 21 -22.05 14.04 -27.47
C ALA A 21 -20.82 14.30 -28.35
N ALA A 22 -20.00 15.30 -28.00
CA ALA A 22 -18.77 15.63 -28.73
C ALA A 22 -17.73 14.49 -28.68
N GLY A 23 -17.62 13.78 -27.55
CA GLY A 23 -16.76 12.59 -27.42
C GLY A 23 -17.31 11.34 -28.12
N ALA A 24 -18.64 11.23 -28.22
CA ALA A 24 -19.32 10.12 -28.89
C ALA A 24 -19.31 10.23 -30.42
N GLY A 25 -19.30 11.46 -30.97
CA GLY A 25 -19.31 11.71 -32.41
C GLY A 25 -18.22 10.96 -33.19
N PRO A 26 -16.94 11.07 -32.83
CA PRO A 26 -15.85 10.35 -33.50
C PRO A 26 -15.97 8.82 -33.37
N LEU A 27 -16.51 8.33 -32.26
CA LEU A 27 -16.73 6.89 -32.05
C LEU A 27 -17.84 6.36 -32.96
N LEU A 28 -18.94 7.11 -33.13
CA LEU A 28 -20.02 6.75 -34.04
C LEU A 28 -19.52 6.69 -35.49
N VAL A 29 -18.76 7.69 -35.94
CA VAL A 29 -18.14 7.70 -37.28
C VAL A 29 -17.21 6.50 -37.49
N LYS A 30 -16.52 6.04 -36.44
CA LYS A 30 -15.63 4.87 -36.50
C LYS A 30 -16.36 3.53 -36.49
N VAL A 31 -17.57 3.48 -35.92
CA VAL A 31 -18.40 2.26 -35.80
C VAL A 31 -19.37 2.10 -37.00
N LEU A 32 -19.70 3.20 -37.68
CA LEU A 32 -20.50 3.25 -38.91
C LEU A 32 -20.05 2.25 -40.00
N PRO A 33 -18.75 2.15 -40.36
CA PRO A 33 -18.27 1.19 -41.36
C PRO A 33 -18.50 -0.25 -40.93
N SER A 34 -18.24 -0.56 -39.64
CA SER A 34 -18.44 -1.92 -39.10
C SER A 34 -19.92 -2.33 -39.05
N LEU A 35 -20.82 -1.40 -38.72
CA LEU A 35 -22.26 -1.65 -38.75
C LEU A 35 -22.78 -1.80 -40.18
N GLY A 36 -22.26 -1.01 -41.12
CA GLY A 36 -22.57 -1.13 -42.54
C GLY A 36 -22.16 -2.49 -43.11
N LEU A 37 -21.00 -3.02 -42.73
CA LEU A 37 -20.57 -4.37 -43.12
C LEU A 37 -21.48 -5.47 -42.53
N ILE A 38 -21.88 -5.35 -41.27
CA ILE A 38 -22.81 -6.30 -40.63
C ILE A 38 -24.19 -6.23 -41.29
N ALA A 39 -24.72 -5.02 -41.50
CA ALA A 39 -26.01 -4.81 -42.15
C ALA A 39 -26.00 -5.33 -43.59
N GLY A 40 -24.95 -5.03 -44.36
CA GLY A 40 -24.77 -5.54 -45.71
C GLY A 40 -24.68 -7.07 -45.76
N LEU A 41 -23.99 -7.70 -44.80
CA LEU A 41 -23.91 -9.15 -44.68
C LEU A 41 -25.28 -9.78 -44.33
N VAL A 42 -26.03 -9.18 -43.40
CA VAL A 42 -27.38 -9.66 -43.01
C VAL A 42 -28.35 -9.54 -44.18
N VAL A 43 -28.33 -8.43 -44.91
CA VAL A 43 -29.20 -8.23 -46.08
C VAL A 43 -28.83 -9.21 -47.19
N LEU A 44 -27.55 -9.45 -47.44
CA LEU A 44 -27.08 -10.43 -48.43
C LEU A 44 -27.48 -11.87 -48.07
N LEU A 45 -27.43 -12.25 -46.79
CA LEU A 45 -27.85 -13.57 -46.29
C LEU A 45 -29.37 -13.77 -46.34
N THR A 46 -30.16 -12.72 -46.14
CA THR A 46 -31.64 -12.82 -46.03
C THR A 46 -32.36 -12.56 -47.35
N MET A 47 -31.87 -11.64 -48.18
CA MET A 47 -32.45 -11.26 -49.47
C MET A 47 -31.71 -11.87 -50.68
N GLY A 48 -30.59 -12.56 -50.44
CA GLY A 48 -29.84 -13.26 -51.48
C GLY A 48 -29.08 -12.33 -52.44
N PRO A 49 -28.53 -12.88 -53.53
CA PRO A 49 -27.69 -12.14 -54.48
C PRO A 49 -28.46 -11.10 -55.31
N ASP A 50 -29.79 -11.14 -55.33
CA ASP A 50 -30.60 -10.20 -56.11
C ASP A 50 -30.58 -8.76 -55.56
N PHE A 51 -30.33 -8.58 -54.25
CA PHE A 51 -30.12 -7.26 -53.65
C PHE A 51 -28.85 -6.57 -54.18
N ALA A 52 -27.81 -7.35 -54.50
CA ALA A 52 -26.57 -6.82 -55.08
C ALA A 52 -26.77 -6.28 -56.50
N ARG A 53 -27.71 -6.85 -57.27
CA ARG A 53 -28.06 -6.37 -58.63
C ARG A 53 -28.81 -5.04 -58.60
N GLN A 54 -29.66 -4.79 -57.60
CA GLN A 54 -30.42 -3.54 -57.47
C GLN A 54 -29.54 -2.31 -57.24
N TRP A 55 -28.32 -2.50 -56.69
CA TRP A 55 -27.32 -1.46 -56.49
C TRP A 55 -26.31 -1.34 -57.65
N ASN A 56 -26.62 -1.90 -58.82
CA ASN A 56 -25.83 -1.80 -60.04
C ASN A 56 -24.37 -2.26 -59.89
N LEU A 57 -24.13 -3.28 -59.07
CA LEU A 57 -22.87 -4.02 -59.09
C LEU A 57 -22.91 -4.98 -60.29
N ASP A 58 -22.42 -4.50 -61.42
CA ASP A 58 -22.45 -5.18 -62.72
C ASP A 58 -21.98 -6.65 -62.58
N THR A 59 -22.92 -7.58 -62.62
CA THR A 59 -22.66 -9.01 -62.43
C THR A 59 -23.22 -9.79 -63.61
N GLY A 60 -22.43 -9.81 -64.68
CA GLY A 60 -22.64 -10.66 -65.85
C GLY A 60 -22.78 -12.14 -65.48
N GLU A 61 -23.74 -12.79 -66.13
CA GLU A 61 -24.15 -14.18 -65.96
C GLU A 61 -22.95 -15.14 -65.86
N GLY A 62 -22.95 -15.98 -64.82
CA GLY A 62 -21.98 -17.07 -64.61
C GLY A 62 -20.72 -16.73 -63.79
N ARG A 63 -20.39 -15.45 -63.54
CA ARG A 63 -19.22 -15.06 -62.71
C ARG A 63 -19.56 -14.33 -61.40
N ALA A 64 -20.85 -14.14 -61.11
CA ALA A 64 -21.35 -13.35 -59.99
C ALA A 64 -21.16 -13.96 -58.58
N ILE A 65 -20.89 -15.26 -58.48
CA ILE A 65 -20.79 -15.95 -57.17
C ILE A 65 -19.46 -15.64 -56.49
N TYR A 66 -18.37 -15.51 -57.25
CA TYR A 66 -17.03 -15.22 -56.73
C TYR A 66 -16.93 -13.88 -55.97
N PRO A 67 -17.40 -12.72 -56.50
CA PRO A 67 -17.32 -11.46 -55.77
C PRO A 67 -18.18 -11.45 -54.50
N ILE A 68 -19.36 -12.09 -54.52
CA ILE A 68 -20.24 -12.23 -53.36
C ILE A 68 -19.59 -13.08 -52.27
N LEU A 69 -18.97 -14.21 -52.66
CA LEU A 69 -18.25 -15.08 -51.73
C LEU A 69 -17.04 -14.36 -51.10
N ILE A 70 -16.29 -13.59 -51.89
CA ILE A 70 -15.18 -12.77 -51.40
C ILE A 70 -15.67 -11.70 -50.42
N ALA A 71 -16.83 -11.08 -50.69
CA ALA A 71 -17.42 -10.09 -49.79
C ALA A 71 -17.86 -10.73 -48.45
N VAL A 72 -18.52 -11.89 -48.48
CA VAL A 72 -18.94 -12.63 -47.28
C VAL A 72 -17.74 -13.10 -46.47
N MET A 73 -16.71 -13.63 -47.13
CA MET A 73 -15.46 -14.06 -46.48
C MET A 73 -14.74 -12.87 -45.84
N SER A 74 -14.62 -11.76 -46.56
CA SER A 74 -13.97 -10.54 -46.04
C SER A 74 -14.72 -9.94 -44.87
N ALA A 75 -16.06 -9.90 -44.94
CA ALA A 75 -16.91 -9.44 -43.84
C ALA A 75 -16.78 -10.36 -42.62
N SER A 76 -16.83 -11.69 -42.82
CA SER A 76 -16.68 -12.67 -41.75
C SER A 76 -15.31 -12.59 -41.07
N PHE A 77 -14.24 -12.40 -41.85
CA PHE A 77 -12.88 -12.23 -41.33
C PHE A 77 -12.75 -10.92 -40.55
N ALA A 78 -13.32 -9.83 -41.06
CA ALA A 78 -13.33 -8.55 -40.37
C ALA A 78 -14.09 -8.62 -39.04
N LEU A 79 -15.25 -9.28 -39.01
CA LEU A 79 -16.06 -9.43 -37.81
C LEU A 79 -15.45 -10.38 -36.79
N GLY A 80 -14.90 -11.52 -37.24
CA GLY A 80 -14.17 -12.45 -36.39
C GLY A 80 -12.93 -11.79 -35.78
N GLY A 81 -12.14 -11.09 -36.60
CA GLY A 81 -10.98 -10.33 -36.14
C GLY A 81 -11.35 -9.23 -35.14
N PHE A 82 -12.45 -8.51 -35.38
CA PHE A 82 -12.95 -7.50 -34.45
C PHE A 82 -13.43 -8.10 -33.13
N ALA A 83 -14.18 -9.21 -33.15
CA ALA A 83 -14.65 -9.90 -31.96
C ALA A 83 -13.49 -10.42 -31.10
N VAL A 84 -12.49 -11.05 -31.73
CA VAL A 84 -11.27 -11.51 -31.05
C VAL A 84 -10.51 -10.33 -30.44
N LYS A 85 -10.30 -9.25 -31.21
CA LYS A 85 -9.64 -8.04 -30.72
C LYS A 85 -10.37 -7.45 -29.52
N GLN A 86 -11.69 -7.40 -29.55
CA GLN A 86 -12.51 -6.87 -28.46
C GLN A 86 -12.42 -7.74 -27.20
N TYR A 87 -12.46 -9.07 -27.37
CA TYR A 87 -12.29 -10.02 -26.27
C TYR A 87 -10.91 -9.91 -25.61
N LEU A 88 -9.85 -9.85 -26.42
CA LEU A 88 -8.48 -9.67 -25.93
C LEU A 88 -8.31 -8.33 -25.20
N ASN A 89 -8.88 -7.25 -25.72
CA ASN A 89 -8.88 -5.94 -25.07
C ASN A 89 -9.58 -5.98 -23.71
N TYR A 90 -10.72 -6.64 -23.62
CA TYR A 90 -11.45 -6.81 -22.35
C TYR A 90 -10.64 -7.61 -21.34
N LYS A 91 -10.08 -8.76 -21.75
CA LYS A 91 -9.22 -9.60 -20.90
C LYS A 91 -8.02 -8.83 -20.38
N ASN A 92 -7.34 -8.07 -21.25
CA ASN A 92 -6.19 -7.25 -20.86
C ASN A 92 -6.58 -6.15 -19.86
N LYS A 93 -7.72 -5.48 -20.05
CA LYS A 93 -8.22 -4.49 -19.09
C LYS A 93 -8.56 -5.12 -17.73
N LYS A 94 -9.25 -6.26 -17.73
CA LYS A 94 -9.59 -7.00 -16.51
C LYS A 94 -8.33 -7.44 -15.76
N LEU A 95 -7.35 -7.99 -16.47
CA LEU A 95 -6.08 -8.43 -15.88
C LEU A 95 -5.30 -7.25 -15.28
N LYS A 96 -5.20 -6.12 -16.00
CA LYS A 96 -4.56 -4.90 -15.48
C LYS A 96 -5.26 -4.36 -14.24
N PHE A 97 -6.58 -4.39 -14.21
CA PHE A 97 -7.37 -3.96 -13.06
C PHE A 97 -7.12 -4.88 -11.85
N GLN A 98 -7.24 -6.21 -12.04
CA GLN A 98 -6.97 -7.19 -10.99
C GLN A 98 -5.55 -7.05 -10.45
N LYS A 99 -4.55 -6.93 -11.32
CA LYS A 99 -3.16 -6.69 -10.93
C LYS A 99 -3.05 -5.43 -10.06
N ARG A 100 -3.61 -4.29 -10.52
CA ARG A 100 -3.56 -3.03 -9.75
C ARG A 100 -4.19 -3.16 -8.38
N VAL A 101 -5.35 -3.82 -8.27
CA VAL A 101 -6.03 -4.03 -6.99
C VAL A 101 -5.18 -4.88 -6.06
N THR A 102 -4.65 -6.00 -6.56
CA THR A 102 -3.77 -6.88 -5.79
C THR A 102 -2.51 -6.16 -5.32
N ASP A 103 -1.80 -5.46 -6.22
CA ASP A 103 -0.61 -4.69 -5.87
C ASP A 103 -0.94 -3.64 -4.81
N THR A 104 -2.05 -2.93 -4.96
CA THR A 104 -2.49 -1.91 -3.98
C THR A 104 -2.77 -2.51 -2.61
N LEU A 105 -3.49 -3.63 -2.55
CA LEU A 105 -3.80 -4.31 -1.29
C LEU A 105 -2.54 -4.87 -0.63
N PHE A 106 -1.64 -5.47 -1.41
CA PHE A 106 -0.36 -5.96 -0.95
C PHE A 106 0.48 -4.83 -0.33
N PHE A 107 0.63 -3.70 -1.04
CA PHE A 107 1.38 -2.55 -0.52
C PHE A 107 0.72 -1.92 0.70
N LYS A 108 -0.61 -1.79 0.73
CA LYS A 108 -1.32 -1.30 1.91
C LYS A 108 -1.11 -2.20 3.12
N ASN A 109 -1.25 -3.51 2.96
CA ASN A 109 -1.03 -4.45 4.05
C ASN A 109 0.42 -4.40 4.55
N LEU A 110 1.40 -4.33 3.64
CA LEU A 110 2.80 -4.21 3.99
C LEU A 110 3.11 -2.89 4.74
N VAL A 111 2.53 -1.77 4.30
CA VAL A 111 2.66 -0.47 4.99
C VAL A 111 1.99 -0.52 6.36
N THR A 112 0.79 -1.10 6.47
CA THR A 112 0.10 -1.29 7.75
C THR A 112 0.92 -2.14 8.72
N ASN A 113 1.45 -3.27 8.26
CA ASN A 113 2.27 -4.16 9.10
C ASN A 113 3.55 -3.46 9.57
N ARG A 114 4.20 -2.68 8.69
CA ARG A 114 5.35 -1.85 9.10
C ARG A 114 4.95 -0.86 10.19
N GLY A 115 3.81 -0.18 10.06
CA GLY A 115 3.31 0.73 11.09
C GLY A 115 3.13 0.05 12.43
N VAL A 116 2.50 -1.13 12.46
CA VAL A 116 2.33 -1.91 13.70
C VAL A 116 3.69 -2.33 14.29
N LEU A 117 4.63 -2.80 13.46
CA LEU A 117 5.97 -3.16 13.92
C LEU A 117 6.71 -1.95 14.51
N PHE A 118 6.66 -0.79 13.86
CA PHE A 118 7.27 0.43 14.38
C PHE A 118 6.65 0.83 15.72
N THR A 119 5.32 0.77 15.87
CA THR A 119 4.68 1.08 17.15
C THR A 119 5.10 0.12 18.25
N ILE A 120 5.22 -1.19 17.96
CA ILE A 120 5.67 -2.18 18.96
C ILE A 120 7.13 -1.92 19.33
N VAL A 121 7.99 -1.66 18.36
CA VAL A 121 9.42 -1.37 18.60
C VAL A 121 9.57 -0.10 19.43
N ASP A 122 8.88 0.98 19.05
CA ASP A 122 8.90 2.27 19.76
C ASP A 122 8.38 2.12 21.20
N SER A 123 7.29 1.38 21.39
CA SER A 123 6.75 1.09 22.73
C SER A 123 7.73 0.28 23.58
N ALA A 124 8.40 -0.72 22.98
CA ALA A 124 9.40 -1.54 23.67
C ALA A 124 10.68 -0.76 24.00
N GLU A 125 11.09 0.18 23.14
CA GLU A 125 12.21 1.09 23.39
C GLU A 125 11.89 2.08 24.52
N GLU A 126 10.68 2.66 24.50
CA GLU A 126 10.23 3.57 25.56
C GLU A 126 10.14 2.85 26.92
N GLU A 127 9.65 1.61 26.93
CA GLU A 127 9.61 0.76 28.12
C GLU A 127 11.04 0.48 28.64
N LEU A 128 11.94 0.03 27.76
CA LEU A 128 13.34 -0.22 28.12
C LEU A 128 14.03 1.05 28.66
N GLY A 129 13.77 2.22 28.06
CA GLY A 129 14.29 3.50 28.52
C GLY A 129 13.87 3.83 29.96
N LYS A 130 12.60 3.59 30.31
CA LYS A 130 12.09 3.78 31.68
C LYS A 130 12.77 2.81 32.65
N GLU A 131 12.92 1.55 32.25
CA GLU A 131 13.58 0.54 33.08
C GLU A 131 15.03 0.89 33.38
N MET A 132 15.80 1.29 32.36
CA MET A 132 17.19 1.73 32.53
C MET A 132 17.30 2.94 33.46
N VAL A 133 16.44 3.95 33.29
CA VAL A 133 16.46 5.14 34.15
C VAL A 133 16.13 4.78 35.60
N LEU A 134 15.12 3.93 35.83
CA LEU A 134 14.75 3.49 37.18
C LEU A 134 15.85 2.66 37.84
N ALA A 135 16.40 1.66 37.12
CA ALA A 135 17.50 0.84 37.62
C ALA A 135 18.71 1.71 38.01
N TYR A 136 19.14 2.61 37.12
CA TYR A 136 20.25 3.53 37.37
C TYR A 136 19.96 4.45 38.58
N HIS A 137 18.77 5.03 38.65
CA HIS A 137 18.39 5.93 39.75
C HIS A 137 18.45 5.24 41.12
N HIS A 138 17.89 4.03 41.20
CA HIS A 138 17.83 3.28 42.45
C HIS A 138 19.20 2.73 42.87
N LEU A 139 20.04 2.31 41.91
CA LEU A 139 21.44 1.99 42.18
C LEU A 139 22.21 3.20 42.70
N ARG A 140 22.00 4.39 42.11
CA ARG A 140 22.70 5.61 42.54
C ARG A 140 22.30 6.08 43.93
N ARG A 141 21.05 5.87 44.33
CA ARG A 141 20.56 6.24 45.67
C ARG A 141 20.84 5.18 46.72
N ALA A 142 21.27 3.99 46.33
CA ALA A 142 21.67 2.97 47.27
C ALA A 142 23.00 3.34 47.93
N GLU A 143 23.07 3.21 49.25
CA GLU A 143 24.31 3.43 50.00
C GLU A 143 25.33 2.29 49.79
N LYS A 144 24.85 1.14 49.30
CA LYS A 144 25.62 -0.07 49.07
C LYS A 144 25.23 -0.66 47.72
N PRO A 145 26.15 -1.40 47.06
CA PRO A 145 25.82 -2.20 45.89
C PRO A 145 24.63 -3.12 46.16
N LEU A 146 23.75 -3.29 45.18
CA LEU A 146 22.52 -4.08 45.31
C LEU A 146 22.57 -5.30 44.41
N THR A 147 22.02 -6.41 44.86
CA THR A 147 21.75 -7.56 43.98
C THR A 147 20.62 -7.25 43.00
N GLU A 148 20.52 -8.01 41.90
CA GLU A 148 19.41 -7.88 40.93
C GLU A 148 18.06 -7.91 41.65
N ARG A 149 17.83 -8.91 42.53
CA ARG A 149 16.57 -9.07 43.26
C ARG A 149 16.25 -7.91 44.20
N GLU A 150 17.26 -7.35 44.87
CA GLU A 150 17.04 -6.22 45.78
C GLU A 150 16.69 -4.95 45.01
N LEU A 151 17.35 -4.73 43.86
CA LEU A 151 17.06 -3.60 42.99
C LEU A 151 15.66 -3.71 42.40
N ASP A 152 15.32 -4.88 41.88
CA ASP A 152 14.01 -5.22 41.33
C ASP A 152 12.87 -4.92 42.30
N GLN A 153 12.88 -5.59 43.45
CA GLN A 153 11.87 -5.43 44.49
C GLN A 153 11.76 -3.97 44.97
N ARG A 154 12.88 -3.24 45.01
CA ARG A 154 12.90 -1.83 45.41
C ARG A 154 12.23 -0.93 44.39
N VAL A 155 12.40 -1.21 43.09
CA VAL A 155 11.76 -0.46 42.01
C VAL A 155 10.27 -0.80 41.96
N GLU A 156 9.88 -2.07 42.04
CA GLU A 156 8.48 -2.49 42.04
C GLU A 156 7.69 -1.85 43.19
N GLN A 157 8.23 -1.89 44.42
CA GLN A 157 7.62 -1.22 45.57
C GLN A 157 7.52 0.29 45.38
N TRP A 158 8.50 0.90 44.71
CA TRP A 158 8.46 2.32 44.41
C TRP A 158 7.36 2.65 43.40
N ILE A 159 7.21 1.85 42.34
CA ILE A 159 6.16 1.99 41.32
C ILE A 159 4.79 1.78 41.96
N GLU A 160 4.61 0.74 42.78
CA GLU A 160 3.36 0.48 43.47
C GLU A 160 2.97 1.65 44.37
N LYS A 161 3.93 2.17 45.15
CA LYS A 161 3.69 3.29 46.06
C LYS A 161 3.34 4.61 45.35
N HIS A 162 3.99 4.93 44.23
CA HIS A 162 3.82 6.24 43.56
C HIS A 162 2.80 6.22 42.43
N CYS A 163 2.62 5.08 41.76
CA CYS A 163 1.74 4.92 40.62
C CYS A 163 0.50 4.05 40.90
N GLY A 164 0.47 3.33 42.04
CA GLY A 164 -0.65 2.45 42.41
C GLY A 164 -0.79 1.24 41.50
N LYS A 165 0.29 0.84 40.82
CA LYS A 165 0.31 -0.29 39.88
C LYS A 165 1.30 -1.34 40.33
N HIS A 166 0.88 -2.59 40.33
CA HIS A 166 1.79 -3.72 40.42
C HIS A 166 2.37 -3.97 39.02
N VAL A 167 3.69 -3.92 38.91
CA VAL A 167 4.44 -4.13 37.68
C VAL A 167 5.50 -5.18 37.98
N ASP A 168 5.69 -6.13 37.07
CA ASP A 168 6.81 -7.08 37.07
C ASP A 168 7.96 -6.40 36.32
N PHE A 169 9.00 -5.99 37.04
CA PHE A 169 10.06 -5.14 36.50
C PHE A 169 11.23 -5.99 35.95
N ASP A 170 11.64 -5.80 34.68
CA ASP A 170 12.80 -6.55 34.15
C ASP A 170 14.12 -5.82 34.44
N VAL A 171 14.59 -5.94 35.70
CA VAL A 171 15.86 -5.35 36.13
C VAL A 171 17.05 -5.89 35.33
N ARG A 172 17.00 -7.16 34.92
CA ARG A 172 18.13 -7.84 34.29
C ARG A 172 18.39 -7.26 32.92
N LYS A 173 17.34 -7.06 32.13
CA LYS A 173 17.44 -6.44 30.81
C LYS A 173 18.01 -5.03 30.94
N ALA A 174 17.49 -4.21 31.86
CA ALA A 174 18.00 -2.86 32.10
C ALA A 174 19.49 -2.83 32.48
N LEU A 175 19.93 -3.71 33.40
CA LEU A 175 21.34 -3.82 33.79
C LEU A 175 22.22 -4.29 32.63
N GLY A 176 21.73 -5.21 31.79
CA GLY A 176 22.42 -5.67 30.58
C GLY A 176 22.73 -4.52 29.62
N TYR A 177 21.76 -3.65 29.33
CA TYR A 177 22.00 -2.49 28.47
C TYR A 177 22.92 -1.44 29.13
N LEU A 178 22.69 -1.11 30.40
CA LEU A 178 23.51 -0.13 31.12
C LEU A 178 24.97 -0.58 31.27
N SER A 179 25.22 -1.88 31.41
CA SER A 179 26.59 -2.43 31.49
C SER A 179 27.26 -2.51 30.13
N ALA A 180 26.48 -2.66 29.05
CA ALA A 180 27.00 -2.59 27.68
C ALA A 180 27.38 -1.16 27.27
N TYR A 181 26.70 -0.14 27.81
CA TYR A 181 27.10 1.25 27.64
C TYR A 181 28.36 1.54 28.45
N GLN A 182 29.50 1.50 27.76
CA GLN A 182 30.80 1.70 28.37
C GLN A 182 31.69 2.57 27.48
N HIS A 183 32.55 3.34 28.13
CA HIS A 183 33.59 4.12 27.48
C HIS A 183 34.91 3.87 28.21
N ASP A 184 35.99 3.61 27.47
CA ASP A 184 37.34 3.33 28.04
C ASP A 184 37.33 2.21 29.11
N GLY A 185 36.53 1.16 28.86
CA GLY A 185 36.37 0.02 29.77
C GLY A 185 35.59 0.31 31.06
N ARG A 186 34.94 1.48 31.15
CA ARG A 186 34.09 1.87 32.29
C ARG A 186 32.61 1.83 31.90
N PRO A 187 31.86 0.80 32.33
CA PRO A 187 30.42 0.72 32.08
C PRO A 187 29.62 1.64 33.00
N ILE A 188 28.43 2.08 32.58
CA ILE A 188 27.54 2.92 33.41
C ILE A 188 27.15 2.19 34.70
N VAL A 189 26.96 0.88 34.63
CA VAL A 189 26.79 0.01 35.79
C VAL A 189 27.77 -1.14 35.74
N ALA A 190 28.36 -1.47 36.89
CA ALA A 190 29.32 -2.56 37.04
C ALA A 190 28.80 -3.60 38.03
N GLU A 191 28.94 -4.87 37.66
CA GLU A 191 28.69 -6.01 38.53
C GLU A 191 29.99 -6.45 39.20
N ASN A 192 29.95 -6.59 40.53
CA ASN A 192 31.02 -7.16 41.33
C ASN A 192 30.44 -8.19 42.31
N GLY A 193 30.67 -9.48 42.03
CA GLY A 193 30.24 -10.56 42.91
C GLY A 193 28.72 -10.62 43.13
N GLY A 194 27.94 -10.48 42.05
CA GLY A 194 26.48 -10.50 42.10
C GLY A 194 25.84 -9.21 42.62
N HIS A 195 26.63 -8.18 42.89
CA HIS A 195 26.14 -6.87 43.31
C HIS A 195 26.46 -5.80 42.27
N TRP A 196 25.47 -4.97 41.98
CA TRP A 196 25.52 -3.92 40.99
C TRP A 196 25.76 -2.57 41.63
N SER A 197 26.56 -1.74 40.96
CA SER A 197 26.84 -0.36 41.33
C SER A 197 26.80 0.53 40.09
N ALA A 198 26.39 1.78 40.24
CA ALA A 198 26.25 2.73 39.14
C ALA A 198 27.29 3.85 39.23
N LEU A 199 27.85 4.25 38.09
CA LEU A 199 28.72 5.42 38.00
C LEU A 199 27.99 6.70 38.42
N PRO A 200 28.70 7.71 38.94
CA PRO A 200 28.15 9.04 39.18
C PRO A 200 27.49 9.63 37.92
N LEU A 201 26.50 10.51 38.10
CA LEU A 201 25.69 11.03 37.00
C LEU A 201 26.51 11.76 35.94
N ASP A 202 27.51 12.53 36.36
CA ASP A 202 28.37 13.28 35.44
C ASP A 202 29.25 12.33 34.59
N GLU A 203 29.77 11.26 35.19
CA GLU A 203 30.53 10.23 34.49
C GLU A 203 29.63 9.41 33.55
N ALA A 204 28.45 8.99 34.01
CA ALA A 204 27.49 8.24 33.20
C ALA A 204 27.03 9.04 31.97
N LYS A 205 26.79 10.35 32.13
CA LYS A 205 26.47 11.24 31.00
C LYS A 205 27.62 11.33 30.02
N THR A 206 28.85 11.50 30.51
CA THR A 206 30.04 11.58 29.65
C THR A 206 30.22 10.27 28.87
N THR A 207 29.97 9.12 29.49
CA THR A 207 30.00 7.81 28.83
C THR A 207 28.94 7.70 27.74
N LEU A 208 27.69 8.13 28.01
CA LEU A 208 26.61 8.10 27.02
C LEU A 208 26.86 9.04 25.84
N ASP A 209 27.37 10.24 26.11
CA ASP A 209 27.69 11.25 25.10
C ASP A 209 28.75 10.73 24.12
N ARG A 210 29.84 10.16 24.66
CA ARG A 210 30.88 9.50 23.85
C ARG A 210 30.36 8.30 23.07
N TYR A 211 29.57 7.43 23.72
CA TYR A 211 28.98 6.27 23.07
C TYR A 211 28.06 6.68 21.91
N TRP A 212 27.35 7.80 22.06
CA TRP A 212 26.51 8.37 21.02
C TRP A 212 27.34 8.94 19.85
N ASP A 213 28.39 9.71 20.14
CA ASP A 213 29.29 10.27 19.14
C ASP A 213 30.00 9.17 18.32
N GLU A 214 30.35 8.04 18.92
CA GLU A 214 30.97 6.90 18.21
C GLU A 214 29.98 6.15 17.31
N LEU A 215 28.70 6.11 17.66
CA LEU A 215 27.67 5.43 16.87
C LEU A 215 27.25 6.24 15.63
N PHE A 216 27.26 7.56 15.74
CA PHE A 216 26.88 8.46 14.69
C PHE A 216 28.09 9.32 14.33
N ASP A 217 28.94 8.80 13.45
CA ASP A 217 30.09 9.50 12.86
C ASP A 217 29.67 10.93 12.46
N TYR A 218 29.92 11.91 13.34
CA TYR A 218 29.56 13.29 13.10
C TYR A 218 30.74 13.91 12.36
N PRO A 219 30.64 14.22 11.05
CA PRO A 219 31.67 15.02 10.41
C PRO A 219 31.63 16.40 11.08
N GLY A 220 32.63 16.68 11.91
CA GLY A 220 32.87 18.00 12.50
C GLY A 220 33.05 19.10 11.46
#